data_AF-A0ABF7RN29-F1
#
_entry.id   AF-A0ABF7RN29-F1
#
_cell.length_a   1.000
_cell.length_b   1.000
_cell.length_c   1.000
_cell.angle_alpha   90.00
_cell.angle_beta   90.00
_cell.angle_gamma   90.00
#
_symmetry.space_group_name_H-M   'P 1'
#
loop_
_entity.id
_entity.type
_entity.pdbx_description
1 polymer ?
#
loop_
_entity_poly.entity_id
_entity_poly.type
_entity_poly.pdbx_seq_one_letter_code
_entity_poly.pdbx_strand_id
1 'polypeptide(L)'
;MHLIDVTNSYKDLVHSQLNTTNVNYVKVYSLGNTSVIYTESDKAIGIVLENHNRRVRKDETNFVIKRLVKEKNPSYMLTFDKSQHVIEIHIDK
;
A
#
# COMPACT_ATOMS: atom_id res chain seq x y z
N MET A 1 -9.70 -12.98 -2.85
CA MET A 1 -9.22 -11.89 -1.97
C MET A 1 -10.08 -10.67 -2.23
N HIS A 2 -10.53 -9.96 -1.20
CA HIS A 2 -11.32 -8.72 -1.35
C HIS A 2 -10.55 -7.56 -0.74
N LEU A 3 -10.44 -6.47 -1.50
CA LEU A 3 -9.82 -5.23 -1.03
C LEU A 3 -10.93 -4.27 -0.61
N ILE A 4 -11.00 -3.96 0.68
CA ILE A 4 -12.07 -3.15 1.28
C ILE A 4 -11.47 -1.81 1.68
N ASP A 5 -12.03 -0.70 1.21
CA ASP A 5 -11.63 0.65 1.64
C ASP A 5 -12.11 0.89 3.07
N VAL A 6 -11.15 1.06 3.98
CA VAL A 6 -11.37 1.33 5.40
C VAL A 6 -10.75 2.68 5.81
N THR A 7 -10.47 3.56 4.86
CA THR A 7 -9.78 4.85 5.07
C THR A 7 -10.42 5.70 6.16
N ASN A 8 -11.76 5.69 6.24
CA ASN A 8 -12.51 6.44 7.23
C ASN A 8 -12.24 6.02 8.69
N SER A 9 -11.73 4.80 8.90
CA SER A 9 -11.33 4.28 10.22
C SER A 9 -9.91 4.72 10.62
N TYR A 10 -9.14 5.32 9.70
CA TYR A 10 -7.74 5.70 9.88
C TYR A 10 -7.50 7.20 9.66
N LYS A 11 -8.44 8.05 10.11
CA LYS A 11 -8.40 9.51 9.86
C LYS A 11 -7.09 10.15 10.32
N ASP A 12 -6.62 9.81 11.52
CA ASP A 12 -5.41 10.41 12.09
C ASP A 12 -4.16 10.08 11.26
N LEU A 13 -4.05 8.82 10.81
CA LEU A 13 -2.97 8.40 9.90
C LEU A 13 -3.04 9.15 8.58
N VAL A 14 -4.22 9.24 7.97
CA VAL A 14 -4.44 9.94 6.70
C VAL A 14 -4.04 11.42 6.83
N HIS A 15 -4.51 12.09 7.88
CA HIS A 15 -4.17 13.48 8.15
C HIS A 15 -2.67 13.67 8.39
N SER A 16 -2.04 12.78 9.17
CA SER A 16 -0.59 12.84 9.41
C SER A 16 0.22 12.70 8.11
N GLN A 17 -0.12 11.73 7.26
CA GLN A 17 0.58 11.51 6.00
C GLN A 17 0.44 12.72 5.06
N LEU A 18 -0.77 13.26 4.90
CA LEU A 18 -1.03 14.44 4.07
C LEU A 18 -0.34 15.71 4.59
N ASN A 19 -0.18 15.86 5.91
CA ASN A 19 0.41 17.05 6.52
C ASN A 19 1.94 17.00 6.63
N THR A 20 2.53 15.81 6.71
CA THR A 20 3.96 15.63 7.01
C THR A 20 4.77 15.17 5.79
N THR A 21 4.13 14.63 4.76
CA THR A 21 4.82 14.11 3.57
C THR A 21 4.33 14.79 2.30
N ASN A 22 5.10 14.70 1.21
CA ASN A 22 4.73 15.26 -0.10
C ASN A 22 3.77 14.34 -0.88
N VAL A 23 2.73 13.85 -0.22
CA VAL A 23 1.68 13.01 -0.82
C VAL A 23 0.40 13.82 -0.92
N ASN A 24 -0.31 13.71 -2.04
CA ASN A 24 -1.57 14.41 -2.27
C ASN A 24 -2.79 13.50 -2.07
N TYR A 25 -2.57 12.19 -1.95
CA TYR A 25 -3.63 11.20 -1.79
C TYR A 25 -3.18 10.04 -0.91
N VAL A 26 -4.05 9.65 0.02
CA VAL A 26 -3.83 8.53 0.95
C VAL A 26 -5.10 7.72 1.05
N LYS A 27 -4.98 6.40 0.92
CA LYS A 27 -6.05 5.43 1.13
C LYS A 27 -5.56 4.28 1.99
N VAL A 28 -6.45 3.76 2.84
CA VAL A 28 -6.18 2.58 3.65
C VAL A 28 -7.20 1.50 3.31
N TYR A 29 -6.70 0.31 3.02
CA TYR A 29 -7.52 -0.85 2.67
C TYR A 29 -7.23 -2.02 3.61
N SER A 30 -8.24 -2.86 3.78
CA SER A 30 -8.10 -4.19 4.37
C SER A 30 -8.15 -5.25 3.28
N LEU A 31 -7.19 -6.18 3.33
CA LEU A 31 -7.12 -7.40 2.53
C LEU A 31 -7.17 -8.61 3.48
N GLY A 32 -8.32 -8.82 4.11
CA GLY A 32 -8.43 -9.76 5.23
C GLY A 32 -7.61 -9.25 6.42
N ASN A 33 -6.63 -10.04 6.87
CA ASN A 33 -5.76 -9.68 8.01
C ASN A 33 -4.53 -8.85 7.59
N THR A 34 -4.39 -8.52 6.31
CA THR A 34 -3.31 -7.68 5.79
C THR A 34 -3.84 -6.26 5.59
N SER A 35 -3.20 -5.28 6.22
CA SER A 35 -3.44 -3.86 6.01
C SER A 35 -2.69 -3.38 4.78
N VAL A 36 -3.31 -2.54 3.96
CA VAL A 36 -2.70 -1.98 2.76
C VAL A 36 -2.84 -0.46 2.80
N ILE A 37 -1.72 0.25 2.84
CA ILE A 37 -1.69 1.71 2.79
C ILE A 37 -1.24 2.10 1.39
N TYR A 38 -2.05 2.88 0.69
CA TYR A 38 -1.75 3.45 -0.61
C TYR A 38 -1.49 4.94 -0.45
N THR A 39 -0.37 5.42 -0.94
CA THR A 39 -0.02 6.83 -1.03
C THR A 39 0.32 7.19 -2.46
N GLU A 40 -0.06 8.39 -2.87
CA GLU A 40 0.23 8.90 -4.20
C GLU A 40 0.64 10.36 -4.12
N SER A 41 1.59 10.69 -4.98
CA SER A 41 2.08 12.04 -5.24
C SER A 41 2.13 12.26 -6.76
N ASP A 42 2.54 13.45 -7.17
CA ASP A 42 2.76 13.76 -8.58
C ASP A 42 3.92 12.95 -9.18
N LYS A 43 4.87 12.49 -8.36
CA LYS A 43 6.11 11.83 -8.82
C LYS A 43 6.10 10.32 -8.66
N ALA A 44 5.34 9.79 -7.71
CA ALA A 44 5.42 8.38 -7.35
C ALA A 44 4.15 7.88 -6.65
N ILE A 45 3.97 6.56 -6.69
CA ILE A 45 3.01 5.78 -5.91
C ILE A 45 3.79 4.95 -4.89
N GLY A 46 3.33 4.98 -3.63
CA GLY A 46 3.79 4.11 -2.56
C GLY A 46 2.68 3.17 -2.12
N ILE A 47 3.00 1.88 -1.95
CA ILE A 47 2.06 0.91 -1.38
C ILE A 47 2.78 0.13 -0.29
N VAL A 48 2.21 0.13 0.92
CA VAL A 48 2.72 -0.65 2.05
C VAL A 48 1.70 -1.74 2.37
N LEU A 49 2.15 -2.99 2.42
CA LEU A 49 1.37 -4.13 2.90
C LEU A 49 1.95 -4.56 4.24
N GLU A 50 1.11 -4.64 5.27
CA GLU A 50 1.50 -5.10 6.60
C GLU A 50 0.58 -6.22 7.07
N ASN A 51 1.16 -7.29 7.61
CA ASN A 51 0.42 -8.34 8.29
C ASN A 51 1.10 -8.65 9.63
N HIS A 52 0.40 -8.42 10.73
CA HIS A 52 0.97 -8.61 12.07
C HIS A 52 1.07 -10.07 12.51
N ASN A 53 0.37 -11.00 11.85
CA ASN A 53 0.27 -12.39 12.29
C ASN A 53 1.14 -13.36 11.48
N ARG A 54 1.45 -13.02 10.23
CA ARG A 54 2.20 -13.89 9.31
C ARG A 54 2.92 -13.06 8.25
N ARG A 55 3.79 -13.74 7.51
CA ARG A 55 4.39 -13.17 6.30
C ARG A 55 3.33 -12.80 5.28
N VAL A 56 3.51 -11.64 4.64
CA VAL A 56 2.71 -11.23 3.48
C VAL A 56 3.09 -12.12 2.29
N ARG A 57 2.08 -12.69 1.65
CA ARG A 57 2.28 -13.65 0.55
C ARG A 57 2.39 -12.91 -0.78
N LYS A 58 3.13 -13.51 -1.71
CA LYS A 58 3.36 -12.94 -3.05
C LYS A 58 2.07 -12.74 -3.85
N ASP A 59 1.07 -13.60 -3.67
CA ASP A 59 -0.25 -13.47 -4.30
C ASP A 59 -1.02 -12.24 -3.78
N GLU A 60 -0.86 -11.88 -2.50
CA GLU A 60 -1.42 -10.64 -1.94
C GLU A 60 -0.78 -9.41 -2.59
N THR A 61 0.56 -9.37 -2.67
CA THR A 61 1.31 -8.28 -3.34
C THR A 61 0.87 -8.13 -4.79
N ASN A 62 0.84 -9.23 -5.55
CA ASN A 62 0.43 -9.23 -6.96
C ASN A 62 -1.02 -8.76 -7.14
N PHE A 63 -1.92 -9.19 -6.25
CA PHE A 63 -3.32 -8.79 -6.28
C PHE A 63 -3.49 -7.29 -6.04
N VAL A 64 -2.76 -6.73 -5.06
CA VAL A 64 -2.80 -5.30 -4.74
C VAL A 64 -2.26 -4.45 -5.89
N ILE A 65 -1.10 -4.81 -6.47
CA ILE A 65 -0.54 -4.10 -7.64
C ILE A 65 -1.56 -4.09 -8.77
N LYS A 66 -2.12 -5.25 -9.13
CA LYS A 66 -3.10 -5.37 -10.21
C LYS A 66 -4.37 -4.56 -9.95
N ARG A 67 -4.75 -4.36 -8.68
CA ARG A 67 -6.01 -3.70 -8.31
C ARG A 67 -5.87 -2.19 -8.18
N LEU A 68 -4.74 -1.72 -7.65
CA LEU A 68 -4.52 -0.31 -7.31
C LEU A 68 -3.71 0.46 -8.36
N VAL A 69 -2.84 -0.21 -9.11
CA VAL A 69 -2.01 0.43 -10.13
C VAL A 69 -2.72 0.34 -11.49
N LYS A 70 -2.94 1.50 -12.12
CA LYS A 70 -3.69 1.59 -13.39
C LYS A 70 -2.88 1.20 -14.61
N GLU A 71 -1.55 1.33 -14.52
CA GLU A 71 -0.65 1.00 -15.63
C GLU A 71 -0.67 -0.50 -15.94
N LYS A 72 -0.55 -0.83 -17.22
CA LYS A 72 -0.60 -2.23 -17.68
C LYS A 72 0.65 -3.02 -17.28
N ASN A 73 1.80 -2.34 -17.22
CA ASN A 73 3.12 -2.91 -16.92
C ASN A 73 3.94 -1.92 -16.07
N PRO A 74 3.55 -1.63 -14.82
CA PRO A 74 4.27 -0.69 -13.99
C PRO A 74 5.68 -1.22 -13.68
N SER A 75 6.68 -0.35 -13.77
CA SER A 75 8.00 -0.62 -13.21
C SER A 75 7.96 -0.30 -11.73
N TYR A 76 8.21 -1.29 -10.88
CA TYR A 76 8.14 -1.11 -9.43
C TYR A 76 9.31 -1.76 -8.72
N MET A 77 9.71 -1.17 -7.60
CA MET A 77 10.67 -1.74 -6.66
C MET A 77 9.93 -2.35 -5.48
N LEU A 78 10.32 -3.57 -5.09
CA LEU A 78 9.83 -4.23 -3.90
C LEU A 78 10.92 -4.25 -2.83
N THR A 79 10.56 -3.74 -1.65
CA THR A 79 11.37 -3.84 -0.44
C THR A 79 10.58 -4.62 0.60
N PHE A 80 11.25 -5.45 1.40
CA PHE A 80 10.61 -6.21 2.46
C PHE A 80 11.48 -6.18 3.70
N ASP A 81 10.83 -6.19 4.86
CA ASP A 81 11.54 -6.36 6.12
C ASP A 81 12.10 -7.79 6.24
N LYS A 82 13.01 -8.01 7.21
CA LYS A 82 13.66 -9.32 7.42
C LYS A 82 12.66 -10.45 7.62
N SER A 83 11.52 -10.15 8.26
CA SER A 83 10.49 -11.13 8.58
C SER A 83 9.39 -11.20 7.53
N GLN A 84 9.40 -10.35 6.50
CA GLN A 84 8.38 -10.24 5.44
C GLN A 84 6.95 -10.02 5.99
N HIS A 85 6.82 -9.37 7.14
CA HIS A 85 5.54 -8.92 7.67
C HIS A 85 5.15 -7.57 7.06
N VAL A 86 6.13 -6.82 6.55
CA VAL A 86 5.97 -5.55 5.85
C VAL A 86 6.60 -5.66 4.47
N ILE A 87 5.82 -5.33 3.44
CA ILE A 87 6.27 -5.19 2.06
C ILE A 87 5.96 -3.78 1.60
N GLU A 88 6.95 -3.11 1.06
CA GLU A 88 6.82 -1.80 0.43
C GLU A 88 6.98 -1.94 -1.08
N ILE A 89 6.12 -1.26 -1.81
CA ILE A 89 6.10 -1.18 -3.27
C ILE A 89 6.27 0.29 -3.62
N HIS A 90 7.30 0.60 -4.39
CA HIS A 90 7.56 1.94 -4.90
C HIS A 90 7.46 1.96 -6.43
N ILE A 91 6.72 2.91 -6.98
CA ILE A 91 6.47 3.07 -8.41
C ILE A 91 6.71 4.53 -8.79
N ASP A 92 7.67 4.77 -9.67
CA ASP A 92 7.91 6.09 -10.25
C ASP A 92 6.87 6.37 -11.35
N LYS A 93 6.42 7.63 -11.44
CA LYS A 93 5.50 8.10 -12.49
C LYS A 93 6.21 8.89 -13.59
#